data_AF-A0A7W1ZD70-F1
#
_entry.id   AF-A0A7W1ZD70-F1
#
_cell.length_a   1.000
_cell.length_b   1.000
_cell.length_c   1.000
_cell.angle_alpha   90.00
_cell.angle_beta   90.00
_cell.angle_gamma   90.00
#
_symmetry.space_group_name_H-M   'P 1'
#
loop_
_entity.id
_entity.type
_entity.pdbx_description
1 polymer ?
#
loop_
_entity_poly.entity_id
_entity_poly.type
_entity_poly.pdbx_seq_one_letter_code
_entity_poly.pdbx_strand_id
1 'polypeptide(L)'
;LETFLINTTRGTGLKGLTGIPKVHGKIVRPLLAFSRDEILQYAKDNEIAWREDSSNASSKYLRNKLRLEVIPKLKEENAQVLQSFKNTLDHLKASQALLEDYMVLVYKLAIEEISDGYRINIEKLKSLPNAKALLYELLHSFHFKEWEDVYHLLEAQSGKQLVSETHILLKDREYLYLKLRPSSVNEESNLFFISEETTSIKKPVHLTFERVKEISQTDANTIFVDAEKLQFPLTIRKWEDGDAFYPFGMQGKKKLSKFFKDEKLSLFSKEKIWLLCSDKQIVWVIGLRADNRFKITSETTQVVKINCQL
;
A
#
# COMPACT_ATOMS: atom_id res chain seq x y z
N LEU A 1 -17.13 -30.63 8.75
CA LEU A 1 -18.01 -30.85 7.58
C LEU A 1 -18.95 -29.67 7.34
N GLU A 2 -19.79 -29.27 8.30
CA GLU A 2 -20.77 -28.18 8.10
C GLU A 2 -20.13 -26.88 7.56
N THR A 3 -19.09 -26.37 8.22
CA THR A 3 -18.37 -25.16 7.78
C THR A 3 -17.78 -25.31 6.39
N PHE A 4 -17.27 -26.50 6.06
CA PHE A 4 -16.76 -26.77 4.72
C PHE A 4 -17.88 -26.67 3.69
N LEU A 5 -19.01 -27.35 3.89
CA LEU A 5 -20.15 -27.29 2.97
C LEU A 5 -20.67 -25.86 2.79
N ILE A 6 -20.77 -25.09 3.88
CA ILE A 6 -21.14 -23.67 3.82
C ILE A 6 -20.13 -22.88 2.96
N ASN A 7 -18.84 -23.07 3.19
CA ASN A 7 -17.79 -22.37 2.45
C ASN A 7 -17.73 -22.78 0.98
N THR A 8 -17.94 -24.06 0.67
CA THR A 8 -18.09 -24.57 -0.69
C THR A 8 -19.27 -23.90 -1.41
N THR A 9 -20.44 -23.79 -0.76
CA THR A 9 -21.60 -23.10 -1.37
C THR A 9 -21.38 -21.60 -1.59
N ARG A 10 -20.42 -21.00 -0.88
CA ARG A 10 -20.06 -19.58 -1.01
C ARG A 10 -18.93 -19.34 -2.02
N GLY A 11 -18.33 -20.39 -2.59
CA GLY A 11 -17.23 -20.28 -3.54
C GLY A 11 -15.91 -19.81 -2.93
N THR A 12 -15.57 -20.26 -1.72
CA THR A 12 -14.30 -19.86 -1.08
C THR A 12 -13.09 -20.61 -1.66
N GLY A 13 -11.92 -19.96 -1.67
CA GLY A 13 -10.64 -20.60 -2.00
C GLY A 13 -10.12 -21.58 -0.94
N LEU A 14 -8.91 -22.09 -1.15
CA LEU A 14 -8.28 -23.15 -0.34
C LEU A 14 -8.35 -22.88 1.16
N LYS A 15 -7.96 -21.68 1.59
CA LYS A 15 -8.02 -21.23 2.99
C LYS A 15 -9.41 -21.38 3.61
N GLY A 16 -10.48 -21.04 2.87
CA GLY A 16 -11.86 -21.22 3.33
C GLY A 16 -12.26 -22.69 3.43
N LEU A 17 -11.74 -23.54 2.54
CA LEU A 17 -12.02 -24.98 2.55
C LEU A 17 -11.28 -25.74 3.67
N THR A 18 -10.20 -25.19 4.24
CA THR A 18 -9.55 -25.79 5.44
C THR A 18 -10.42 -25.71 6.71
N GLY A 19 -11.61 -25.13 6.64
CA GLY A 19 -12.62 -25.16 7.68
C GLY A 19 -12.34 -24.18 8.81
N ILE A 20 -12.59 -24.59 10.04
CA ILE A 20 -12.42 -23.73 11.22
C ILE A 20 -10.97 -23.87 11.73
N PRO A 21 -10.20 -22.77 11.87
CA PRO A 21 -8.86 -22.84 12.45
C PRO A 21 -8.91 -23.08 13.97
N LYS A 22 -7.91 -23.82 14.49
CA LYS A 22 -7.77 -24.11 15.93
C LYS A 22 -7.56 -22.83 16.76
N VAL A 23 -6.79 -21.89 16.21
CA VAL A 23 -6.53 -20.57 16.79
C VAL A 23 -6.84 -19.51 15.74
N HIS A 24 -7.56 -18.47 16.12
CA HIS A 24 -7.82 -17.32 15.25
C HIS A 24 -7.77 -16.04 16.07
N GLY A 25 -6.67 -15.28 15.92
CA GLY A 25 -6.39 -14.14 16.79
C GLY A 25 -6.38 -14.57 18.26
N LYS A 26 -7.28 -13.99 19.06
CA LYS A 26 -7.44 -14.29 20.49
C LYS A 26 -8.37 -15.46 20.80
N ILE A 27 -8.98 -16.09 19.79
CA ILE A 27 -9.94 -17.19 19.97
C ILE A 27 -9.22 -18.54 19.81
N VAL A 28 -9.27 -19.37 20.84
CA VAL A 28 -8.76 -20.75 20.85
C VAL A 28 -9.93 -21.73 20.88
N ARG A 29 -9.85 -22.82 20.11
CA ARG A 29 -10.88 -23.87 20.02
C ARG A 29 -10.33 -25.24 20.41
N PRO A 30 -10.18 -25.54 21.72
CA PRO A 30 -9.59 -26.79 22.19
C PRO A 30 -10.39 -28.02 21.79
N LEU A 31 -11.73 -27.91 21.79
CA LEU A 31 -12.63 -29.03 21.53
C LEU A 31 -12.80 -29.39 20.04
N LEU A 32 -12.14 -28.67 19.13
CA LEU A 32 -12.31 -28.84 17.69
C LEU A 32 -11.85 -30.22 17.17
N ALA A 33 -10.94 -30.87 17.89
CA ALA A 33 -10.41 -32.19 17.53
C ALA A 33 -11.36 -33.35 17.86
N PHE A 34 -12.37 -33.11 18.71
CA PHE A 34 -13.28 -34.14 19.20
C PHE A 34 -14.63 -34.04 18.48
N SER A 35 -15.20 -35.19 18.18
CA SER A 35 -16.56 -35.34 17.68
C SER A 35 -17.59 -35.00 18.75
N ARG A 36 -18.83 -34.71 18.33
CA ARG A 36 -19.93 -34.49 19.27
C ARG A 36 -20.16 -35.72 20.16
N ASP A 37 -20.06 -36.91 19.59
CA ASP A 37 -20.35 -38.15 20.31
C ASP A 37 -19.30 -38.40 21.40
N GLU A 38 -18.02 -38.12 21.13
CA GLU A 38 -16.95 -38.14 22.15
C GLU A 38 -17.20 -37.12 23.27
N ILE A 39 -17.62 -35.90 22.93
CA ILE A 39 -17.92 -34.86 23.93
C ILE A 39 -19.12 -35.26 24.79
N LEU A 40 -20.17 -35.82 24.18
CA LEU A 40 -21.36 -36.29 24.90
C LEU A 40 -21.05 -37.49 25.79
N GLN A 41 -20.23 -38.42 25.31
CA GLN A 41 -19.81 -39.58 26.11
C GLN A 41 -18.98 -39.12 27.30
N TYR A 42 -18.00 -38.23 27.08
CA TYR A 42 -17.22 -37.63 28.15
C TYR A 42 -18.10 -36.93 29.20
N ALA A 43 -19.11 -36.17 28.76
CA ALA A 43 -20.04 -35.50 29.66
C ALA A 43 -20.85 -36.50 30.50
N LYS A 44 -21.29 -37.62 29.90
CA LYS A 44 -21.99 -38.69 30.63
C LYS A 44 -21.08 -39.41 31.63
N ASP A 45 -19.88 -39.78 31.20
CA ASP A 45 -18.90 -40.52 32.03
C ASP A 45 -18.45 -39.71 33.26
N ASN A 46 -18.51 -38.38 33.16
CA ASN A 46 -18.14 -37.45 34.23
C ASN A 46 -19.37 -36.80 34.91
N GLU A 47 -20.58 -37.31 34.65
CA GLU A 47 -21.83 -36.83 35.25
C GLU A 47 -22.06 -35.31 35.10
N ILE A 48 -21.61 -34.73 33.98
CA ILE A 48 -21.76 -33.30 33.70
C ILE A 48 -23.19 -33.05 33.22
N ALA A 49 -23.94 -32.23 33.95
CA ALA A 49 -25.25 -31.76 33.49
C ALA A 49 -25.09 -30.64 32.45
N TRP A 50 -25.81 -30.74 31.32
CA TRP A 50 -25.91 -29.66 30.33
C TRP A 50 -27.37 -29.36 29.99
N ARG A 51 -27.61 -28.22 29.34
CA ARG A 51 -28.92 -27.84 28.78
C ARG A 51 -28.84 -27.86 27.26
N GLU A 52 -29.86 -28.40 26.61
CA GLU A 52 -29.98 -28.30 25.15
C GLU A 52 -30.74 -27.03 24.77
N ASP A 53 -30.17 -26.25 23.85
CA ASP A 53 -30.82 -25.07 23.30
C ASP A 53 -31.94 -25.47 22.33
N SER A 54 -33.13 -24.91 22.51
CA SER A 54 -34.32 -25.19 21.70
C SER A 54 -34.17 -24.80 20.23
N SER A 55 -33.28 -23.86 19.91
CA SER A 55 -32.97 -23.44 18.54
C SER A 55 -32.28 -24.53 17.71
N ASN A 56 -31.71 -25.56 18.34
CA ASN A 56 -31.05 -26.69 17.64
C ASN A 56 -32.03 -27.54 16.80
N ALA A 57 -33.32 -27.51 17.14
CA ALA A 57 -34.36 -28.25 16.41
C ALA A 57 -34.88 -27.50 15.17
N SER A 58 -34.53 -26.21 15.00
CA SER A 58 -35.04 -25.39 13.90
C SER A 58 -34.19 -25.50 12.63
N SER A 59 -34.79 -25.81 11.49
CA SER A 59 -34.12 -25.80 10.17
C SER A 59 -33.96 -24.40 9.55
N LYS A 60 -34.36 -23.34 10.26
CA LYS A 60 -34.35 -21.94 9.76
C LYS A 60 -32.96 -21.47 9.31
N TYR A 61 -31.90 -21.95 9.94
CA TYR A 61 -30.53 -21.59 9.61
C TYR A 61 -29.88 -22.65 8.71
N LEU A 62 -29.13 -22.20 7.69
CA LEU A 62 -28.44 -23.09 6.72
C LEU A 62 -27.63 -24.19 7.42
N ARG A 63 -26.94 -23.85 8.52
CA ARG A 63 -26.15 -24.82 9.30
C ARG A 63 -27.03 -25.93 9.88
N ASN A 64 -28.18 -25.59 10.45
CA ASN A 64 -29.11 -26.58 11.00
C ASN A 64 -29.73 -27.44 9.89
N LYS A 65 -30.09 -26.82 8.75
CA LYS A 65 -30.55 -27.56 7.58
C LYS A 65 -29.52 -28.59 7.09
N LEU A 66 -28.24 -28.21 7.00
CA LEU A 66 -27.16 -29.14 6.66
C LEU A 66 -27.09 -30.31 7.64
N ARG A 67 -27.20 -30.04 8.94
CA ARG A 67 -27.10 -31.06 9.99
C ARG A 67 -28.29 -32.01 10.05
N LEU A 68 -29.50 -31.51 9.81
CA LEU A 68 -30.75 -32.27 9.92
C LEU A 68 -31.12 -33.00 8.63
N GLU A 69 -30.81 -32.43 7.46
CA GLU A 69 -31.32 -32.95 6.18
C GLU A 69 -30.22 -33.49 5.26
N VAL A 70 -29.02 -32.89 5.27
CA VAL A 70 -27.97 -33.19 4.26
C VAL A 70 -26.94 -34.18 4.79
N ILE A 71 -26.35 -33.91 5.95
CA ILE A 71 -25.33 -34.77 6.56
C ILE A 71 -25.85 -36.19 6.84
N PRO A 72 -27.09 -36.40 7.32
CA PRO A 72 -27.63 -37.75 7.51
C PRO A 72 -27.69 -38.54 6.20
N LYS A 73 -28.21 -37.95 5.13
CA LYS A 73 -28.25 -38.58 3.80
C LYS A 73 -26.86 -38.92 3.27
N LEU A 74 -25.88 -38.02 3.47
CA LEU A 74 -24.48 -38.31 3.12
C LEU A 74 -23.90 -39.50 3.89
N LYS A 75 -24.32 -39.70 5.15
CA LYS A 75 -23.92 -40.86 5.97
C LYS A 75 -24.64 -42.13 5.55
N GLU A 76 -25.89 -42.04 5.10
CA GLU A 76 -26.65 -43.18 4.55
C GLU A 76 -25.98 -43.72 3.29
N GLU A 77 -25.56 -42.83 2.38
CA GLU A 77 -24.83 -43.21 1.16
C GLU A 77 -23.42 -43.74 1.45
N ASN A 78 -22.73 -43.16 2.44
CA ASN A 78 -21.40 -43.58 2.84
C ASN A 78 -21.19 -43.44 4.35
N ALA A 79 -21.22 -44.57 5.06
CA ALA A 79 -21.00 -44.62 6.50
C ALA A 79 -19.64 -44.04 6.93
N GLN A 80 -18.64 -44.04 6.05
CA GLN A 80 -17.30 -43.50 6.28
C GLN A 80 -17.14 -42.04 5.85
N VAL A 81 -18.21 -41.35 5.43
CA VAL A 81 -18.13 -39.98 4.88
C VAL A 81 -17.40 -39.00 5.81
N LEU A 82 -17.56 -39.14 7.13
CA LEU A 82 -16.87 -38.28 8.09
C LEU A 82 -15.36 -38.53 8.11
N GLN A 83 -14.94 -39.79 7.99
CA GLN A 83 -13.53 -40.16 7.95
C GLN A 83 -12.91 -39.74 6.63
N SER A 84 -13.57 -40.02 5.49
CA SER A 84 -13.12 -39.55 4.18
C SER A 84 -13.01 -38.03 4.13
N PHE A 85 -13.98 -37.32 4.73
CA PHE A 85 -13.92 -35.86 4.86
C PHE A 85 -12.74 -35.38 5.70
N LYS A 86 -12.41 -36.07 6.81
CA LYS A 86 -11.24 -35.76 7.62
C LYS A 86 -9.95 -35.89 6.80
N ASN A 87 -9.81 -36.98 6.05
CA ASN A 87 -8.66 -37.18 5.16
C ASN A 87 -8.55 -36.06 4.11
N THR A 88 -9.66 -35.69 3.46
CA THR A 88 -9.70 -34.56 2.53
C THR A 88 -9.26 -33.26 3.20
N LEU A 89 -9.74 -32.99 4.41
CA LEU A 89 -9.37 -31.78 5.15
C LEU A 89 -7.87 -31.74 5.47
N ASP A 90 -7.28 -32.89 5.83
CA ASP A 90 -5.85 -33.00 6.13
C ASP A 90 -5.00 -32.79 4.88
N HIS A 91 -5.42 -33.33 3.72
CA HIS A 91 -4.79 -33.03 2.43
C HIS A 91 -4.89 -31.54 2.07
N LEU A 92 -6.04 -30.91 2.25
CA LEU A 92 -6.20 -29.47 1.98
C LEU A 92 -5.34 -28.60 2.89
N LYS A 93 -5.20 -28.95 4.17
CA LYS A 93 -4.30 -28.26 5.10
C LYS A 93 -2.84 -28.43 4.71
N ALA A 94 -2.43 -29.62 4.31
CA ALA A 94 -1.07 -29.86 3.82
C ALA A 94 -0.79 -29.01 2.57
N SER A 95 -1.72 -28.96 1.61
CA SER A 95 -1.61 -28.10 0.44
C SER A 95 -1.56 -26.61 0.80
N GLN A 96 -2.33 -26.17 1.79
CA GLN A 96 -2.30 -24.78 2.27
C GLN A 96 -0.94 -24.44 2.89
N ALA A 97 -0.36 -25.34 3.69
CA ALA A 97 0.97 -25.14 4.28
C ALA A 97 2.06 -25.07 3.18
N LEU A 98 2.01 -25.95 2.18
CA LEU A 98 2.92 -25.90 1.04
C LEU A 98 2.80 -24.58 0.25
N LEU A 99 1.58 -24.08 0.08
CA LEU A 99 1.36 -22.77 -0.54
C LEU A 99 1.97 -21.66 0.30
N GLU A 100 1.77 -21.68 1.62
CA GLU A 100 2.36 -20.69 2.54
C GLU A 100 3.89 -20.69 2.47
N ASP A 101 4.53 -21.86 2.45
CA ASP A 101 5.99 -22.00 2.27
C ASP A 101 6.44 -21.46 0.91
N TYR A 102 5.69 -21.77 -0.16
CA TYR A 102 5.97 -21.24 -1.48
C TYR A 102 5.85 -19.71 -1.52
N MET A 103 4.85 -19.13 -0.86
CA MET A 103 4.67 -17.69 -0.79
C MET A 103 5.83 -16.98 -0.10
N VAL A 104 6.52 -17.62 0.87
CA VAL A 104 7.75 -17.07 1.46
C VAL A 104 8.86 -16.94 0.41
N LEU A 105 8.99 -17.91 -0.50
CA LEU A 105 9.96 -17.87 -1.59
C LEU A 105 9.59 -16.79 -2.61
N VAL A 106 8.31 -16.71 -2.99
CA VAL A 106 7.80 -15.66 -3.90
C VAL A 106 8.03 -14.27 -3.31
N TYR A 107 7.78 -14.09 -2.02
CA TYR A 107 8.02 -12.84 -1.31
C TYR A 107 9.49 -12.43 -1.43
N LYS A 108 10.43 -13.33 -1.09
CA LYS A 108 11.88 -13.05 -1.18
C LYS A 108 12.34 -12.76 -2.62
N LEU A 109 11.73 -13.40 -3.61
CA LEU A 109 12.11 -13.23 -5.01
C LEU A 109 11.65 -11.87 -5.55
N ALA A 110 10.36 -11.56 -5.36
CA ALA A 110 9.65 -10.53 -6.10
C ALA A 110 9.31 -9.29 -5.26
N ILE A 111 9.44 -9.32 -3.93
CA ILE A 111 9.02 -8.22 -3.05
C ILE A 111 10.23 -7.60 -2.38
N GLU A 112 10.22 -6.27 -2.34
CA GLU A 112 11.19 -5.50 -1.58
C GLU A 112 10.47 -4.46 -0.72
N GLU A 113 10.90 -4.35 0.54
CA GLU A 113 10.43 -3.33 1.46
C GLU A 113 11.06 -1.98 1.13
N ILE A 114 10.25 -0.92 1.16
CA ILE A 114 10.68 0.46 0.95
C ILE A 114 10.17 1.34 2.10
N SER A 115 10.71 2.56 2.22
CA SER A 115 10.41 3.48 3.33
C SER A 115 8.91 3.74 3.56
N ASP A 116 8.09 3.62 2.52
CA ASP A 116 6.67 3.97 2.52
C ASP A 116 5.76 2.81 2.06
N GLY A 117 6.24 1.55 2.16
CA GLY A 117 5.46 0.36 1.87
C GLY A 117 6.28 -0.74 1.20
N TYR A 118 5.74 -1.33 0.13
CA TYR A 118 6.36 -2.44 -0.58
C TYR A 118 6.42 -2.16 -2.08
N ARG A 119 7.45 -2.66 -2.75
CA ARG A 119 7.50 -2.76 -4.21
C ARG A 119 7.54 -4.22 -4.65
N ILE A 120 6.73 -4.55 -5.64
CA ILE A 120 6.58 -5.89 -6.21
C ILE A 120 7.12 -5.85 -7.64
N ASN A 121 8.16 -6.62 -7.93
CA ASN A 121 8.72 -6.75 -9.27
C ASN A 121 7.81 -7.60 -10.16
N ILE A 122 7.27 -6.98 -11.21
CA ILE A 122 6.27 -7.58 -12.09
C ILE A 122 6.88 -8.67 -12.97
N GLU A 123 8.09 -8.47 -13.48
CA GLU A 123 8.74 -9.45 -14.35
C GLU A 123 9.06 -10.73 -13.59
N LYS A 124 9.63 -10.60 -12.38
CA LYS A 124 9.88 -11.74 -11.50
C LYS A 124 8.57 -12.46 -11.15
N LEU A 125 7.51 -11.73 -10.84
CA LEU A 125 6.21 -12.35 -10.56
C LEU A 125 5.63 -13.08 -11.78
N LYS A 126 5.73 -12.49 -12.98
CA LYS A 126 5.27 -13.10 -14.24
C LYS A 126 6.11 -14.29 -14.68
N SER A 127 7.38 -14.35 -14.27
CA SER A 127 8.24 -15.51 -14.53
C SER A 127 7.80 -16.76 -13.77
N LEU A 128 6.98 -16.59 -12.73
CA LEU A 128 6.42 -17.69 -11.94
C LEU A 128 5.08 -18.16 -12.52
N PRO A 129 4.74 -19.46 -12.37
CA PRO A 129 3.44 -19.96 -12.77
C PRO A 129 2.32 -19.32 -11.94
N ASN A 130 1.16 -19.11 -12.57
CA ASN A 130 -0.05 -18.58 -11.93
C ASN A 130 0.13 -17.19 -11.27
N ALA A 131 0.83 -16.26 -11.94
CA ALA A 131 1.10 -14.92 -11.45
C ALA A 131 -0.15 -14.18 -10.90
N LYS A 132 -1.33 -14.34 -11.51
CA LYS A 132 -2.58 -13.76 -10.98
C LYS A 132 -2.95 -14.32 -9.59
N ALA A 133 -2.83 -15.64 -9.39
CA ALA A 133 -3.11 -16.26 -8.10
C ALA A 133 -2.07 -15.85 -7.05
N LEU A 134 -0.80 -15.75 -7.44
CA LEU A 134 0.25 -15.23 -6.56
C LEU A 134 -0.01 -13.78 -6.16
N LEU A 135 -0.41 -12.94 -7.11
CA LEU A 135 -0.78 -11.55 -6.82
C LEU A 135 -1.97 -11.48 -5.87
N TYR A 136 -2.95 -12.38 -6.01
CA TYR A 136 -4.06 -12.51 -5.08
C TYR A 136 -3.58 -12.84 -3.66
N GLU A 137 -2.79 -13.90 -3.50
CA GLU A 137 -2.25 -14.31 -2.19
C GLU A 137 -1.41 -13.21 -1.53
N LEU A 138 -0.69 -12.40 -2.33
CA LEU A 138 0.07 -11.27 -1.81
C LEU A 138 -0.80 -10.10 -1.36
N LEU A 139 -1.91 -9.83 -2.07
CA LEU A 139 -2.65 -8.58 -1.92
C LEU A 139 -4.01 -8.69 -1.22
N HIS A 140 -4.50 -9.91 -0.96
CA HIS A 140 -5.88 -10.09 -0.47
C HIS A 140 -6.15 -9.52 0.93
N SER A 141 -5.11 -9.36 1.74
CA SER A 141 -5.19 -8.74 3.07
C SER A 141 -5.32 -7.22 3.02
N PHE A 142 -5.18 -6.59 1.85
CA PHE A 142 -5.25 -5.13 1.68
C PHE A 142 -6.61 -4.63 1.16
N HIS A 143 -7.61 -5.51 1.08
CA HIS A 143 -9.02 -5.18 0.86
C HIS A 143 -9.34 -4.47 -0.47
N PHE A 144 -8.63 -4.80 -1.55
CA PHE A 144 -9.04 -4.41 -2.90
C PHE A 144 -10.32 -5.16 -3.32
N LYS A 145 -11.25 -4.46 -3.98
CA LYS A 145 -12.57 -4.99 -4.34
C LYS A 145 -12.61 -5.52 -5.77
N GLU A 146 -12.14 -4.73 -6.73
CA GLU A 146 -12.14 -5.06 -8.15
C GLU A 146 -10.84 -5.81 -8.53
N TRP A 147 -10.85 -7.13 -8.38
CA TRP A 147 -9.65 -7.94 -8.62
C TRP A 147 -9.20 -8.00 -10.08
N GLU A 148 -10.13 -7.88 -11.03
CA GLU A 148 -9.73 -7.87 -12.43
C GLU A 148 -8.91 -6.61 -12.76
N ASP A 149 -9.24 -5.47 -12.15
CA ASP A 149 -8.41 -4.26 -12.25
C ASP A 149 -7.03 -4.46 -11.64
N VAL A 150 -6.94 -5.13 -10.48
CA VAL A 150 -5.66 -5.46 -9.83
C VAL A 150 -4.80 -6.33 -10.76
N TYR A 151 -5.39 -7.34 -11.40
CA TYR A 151 -4.67 -8.16 -12.36
C TYR A 151 -4.25 -7.37 -13.61
N HIS A 152 -5.11 -6.46 -14.09
CA HIS A 152 -4.79 -5.60 -15.23
C HIS A 152 -3.62 -4.64 -14.96
N LEU A 153 -3.32 -4.29 -13.71
CA LEU A 153 -2.16 -3.47 -13.39
C LEU A 153 -0.82 -4.10 -13.81
N LEU A 154 -0.75 -5.44 -13.91
CA LEU A 154 0.46 -6.14 -14.38
C LEU A 154 0.81 -5.79 -15.84
N GLU A 155 -0.19 -5.41 -16.64
CA GLU A 155 -0.03 -5.04 -18.06
C GLU A 155 -0.28 -3.55 -18.32
N ALA A 156 -0.61 -2.79 -17.28
CA ALA A 156 -0.99 -1.40 -17.41
C ALA A 156 0.21 -0.48 -17.73
N GLN A 157 -0.11 0.65 -18.38
CA GLN A 157 0.80 1.78 -18.53
C GLN A 157 1.20 2.35 -17.16
N SER A 158 2.42 2.90 -17.09
CA SER A 158 2.94 3.57 -15.89
C SER A 158 2.00 4.69 -15.42
N GLY A 159 1.75 4.77 -14.13
CA GLY A 159 0.92 5.79 -13.50
C GLY A 159 -0.52 5.40 -13.23
N LYS A 160 -0.98 4.21 -13.67
CA LYS A 160 -2.28 3.69 -13.21
C LYS A 160 -2.21 3.31 -11.74
N GLN A 161 -3.25 3.64 -10.99
CA GLN A 161 -3.38 3.32 -9.57
C GLN A 161 -4.74 2.73 -9.23
N LEU A 162 -4.76 1.87 -8.21
CA LEU A 162 -5.97 1.38 -7.56
C LEU A 162 -5.90 1.71 -6.07
N VAL A 163 -7.06 1.94 -5.48
CA VAL A 163 -7.17 2.40 -4.10
C VAL A 163 -8.09 1.47 -3.33
N SER A 164 -7.64 1.01 -2.18
CA SER A 164 -8.49 0.37 -1.18
C SER A 164 -8.83 1.36 -0.06
N GLU A 165 -9.55 0.89 0.95
CA GLU A 165 -9.86 1.69 2.14
C GLU A 165 -8.58 2.12 2.88
N THR A 166 -7.51 1.32 2.79
CA THR A 166 -6.30 1.51 3.60
C THR A 166 -5.03 1.72 2.78
N HIS A 167 -5.00 1.29 1.51
CA HIS A 167 -3.79 1.26 0.70
C HIS A 167 -4.01 1.79 -0.72
N ILE A 168 -2.92 2.17 -1.36
CA ILE A 168 -2.83 2.53 -2.78
C ILE A 168 -1.88 1.54 -3.45
N LEU A 169 -2.28 1.00 -4.58
CA LEU A 169 -1.47 0.15 -5.45
C LEU A 169 -1.17 0.90 -6.75
N LEU A 170 0.07 1.31 -6.96
CA LEU A 170 0.51 2.09 -8.11
C LEU A 170 1.38 1.26 -9.05
N LYS A 171 1.07 1.30 -10.34
CA LYS A 171 1.96 0.78 -11.40
C LYS A 171 3.01 1.83 -11.76
N ASP A 172 4.29 1.49 -11.61
CA ASP A 172 5.39 2.29 -12.16
C ASP A 172 6.44 1.39 -12.82
N ARG A 173 6.51 1.48 -14.15
CA ARG A 173 7.40 0.67 -15.01
C ARG A 173 7.30 -0.82 -14.69
N GLU A 174 8.36 -1.44 -14.20
CA GLU A 174 8.44 -2.88 -13.90
C GLU A 174 7.92 -3.25 -12.51
N TYR A 175 7.39 -2.28 -11.76
CA TYR A 175 7.01 -2.49 -10.36
C TYR A 175 5.56 -2.10 -10.08
N LEU A 176 4.93 -2.84 -9.17
CA LEU A 176 3.76 -2.40 -8.44
C LEU A 176 4.18 -1.92 -7.05
N TYR A 177 3.71 -0.76 -6.65
CA TYR A 177 4.00 -0.19 -5.34
C TYR A 177 2.76 -0.20 -4.50
N LEU A 178 2.84 -0.86 -3.35
CA LEU A 178 1.78 -0.90 -2.36
C LEU A 178 2.14 0.03 -1.21
N LYS A 179 1.31 1.05 -0.98
CA LYS A 179 1.54 2.08 0.05
C LYS A 179 0.33 2.29 0.92
N LEU A 180 0.54 2.79 2.13
CA LEU A 180 -0.57 3.27 2.95
C LEU A 180 -1.24 4.46 2.26
N ARG A 181 -2.57 4.44 2.27
CA ARG A 181 -3.36 5.57 1.83
C ARG A 181 -3.20 6.70 2.85
N PRO A 182 -2.85 7.93 2.43
CA PRO A 182 -2.83 9.07 3.34
C PRO A 182 -4.22 9.23 3.96
N SER A 183 -4.28 9.19 5.29
CA SER A 183 -5.51 9.53 6.00
C SER A 183 -5.77 11.01 5.80
N SER A 184 -6.99 11.40 5.42
CA SER A 184 -7.42 12.79 5.21
C SER A 184 -7.28 13.70 6.44
N VAL A 185 -6.71 13.19 7.53
CA VAL A 185 -6.57 13.85 8.84
C VAL A 185 -5.20 14.53 8.98
N ASN A 186 -4.21 14.20 8.15
CA ASN A 186 -2.91 14.86 8.13
C ASN A 186 -2.70 15.65 6.83
N GLU A 187 -3.63 16.55 6.51
CA GLU A 187 -3.25 17.79 5.83
C GLU A 187 -2.50 18.67 6.85
N GLU A 188 -1.29 18.27 7.28
CA GLU A 188 -0.32 19.32 7.63
C GLU A 188 -0.21 20.14 6.35
N SER A 189 -0.70 21.37 6.38
CA SER A 189 -0.78 22.27 5.23
C SER A 189 0.48 22.12 4.39
N ASN A 190 0.35 21.60 3.16
CA ASN A 190 1.45 21.48 2.18
C ASN A 190 1.97 22.85 1.71
N LEU A 191 1.76 23.89 2.52
CA LEU A 191 2.10 25.28 2.31
C LEU A 191 2.74 25.80 3.60
N PHE A 192 4.01 26.18 3.50
CA PHE A 192 4.77 26.77 4.60
C PHE A 192 5.18 28.18 4.21
N PHE A 193 5.16 29.11 5.16
CA PHE A 193 5.55 30.50 4.94
C PHE A 193 6.91 30.77 5.57
N ILE A 194 7.75 31.52 4.85
CA ILE A 194 9.08 31.95 5.30
C ILE A 194 9.10 33.47 5.27
N SER A 195 9.36 34.07 6.43
CA SER A 195 9.52 35.52 6.55
C SER A 195 10.95 35.94 6.12
N GLU A 196 11.15 37.22 5.84
CA GLU A 196 12.43 37.74 5.34
C GLU A 196 13.58 37.56 6.34
N GLU A 197 13.27 37.55 7.63
CA GLU A 197 14.20 37.46 8.75
C GLU A 197 14.59 36.01 9.06
N THR A 198 13.95 35.04 8.39
CA THR A 198 14.19 33.62 8.63
C THR A 198 15.54 33.19 8.06
N THR A 199 16.44 32.73 8.93
CA THR A 199 17.78 32.26 8.54
C THR A 199 17.84 30.76 8.27
N SER A 200 16.93 29.98 8.85
CA SER A 200 16.84 28.53 8.60
C SER A 200 15.47 27.95 8.93
N ILE A 201 15.12 26.86 8.26
CA ILE A 201 13.94 26.03 8.56
C ILE A 201 14.32 24.56 8.54
N LYS A 202 13.67 23.72 9.35
CA LYS A 202 13.88 22.26 9.37
C LYS A 202 12.76 21.46 8.69
N LYS A 203 11.58 22.06 8.55
CA LYS A 203 10.39 21.46 7.92
C LYS A 203 9.85 22.41 6.84
N PRO A 204 9.33 21.89 5.72
CA PRO A 204 9.25 20.47 5.34
C PRO A 204 10.56 19.92 4.73
N VAL A 205 11.52 20.81 4.46
CA VAL A 205 12.87 20.51 3.97
C VAL A 205 13.85 21.46 4.67
N HIS A 206 15.06 21.00 4.95
CA HIS A 206 16.05 21.81 5.66
C HIS A 206 16.66 22.85 4.72
N LEU A 207 16.25 24.11 4.87
CA LEU A 207 16.79 25.23 4.10
C LEU A 207 17.47 26.25 5.00
N THR A 208 18.54 26.85 4.50
CA THR A 208 19.23 27.99 5.11
C THR A 208 19.27 29.18 4.14
N PHE A 209 19.09 30.38 4.67
CA PHE A 209 19.06 31.64 3.92
C PHE A 209 20.16 32.56 4.44
N GLU A 210 21.04 33.03 3.55
CA GLU A 210 22.18 33.87 3.91
C GLU A 210 22.34 35.00 2.89
N ARG A 211 22.49 36.24 3.36
CA ARG A 211 22.84 37.38 2.49
C ARG A 211 24.35 37.40 2.27
N VAL A 212 24.77 37.31 1.03
CA VAL A 212 26.19 37.22 0.64
C VAL A 212 26.56 38.34 -0.33
N LYS A 213 27.85 38.71 -0.34
CA LYS A 213 28.40 39.68 -1.30
C LYS A 213 29.05 39.01 -2.52
N GLU A 214 29.53 37.79 -2.35
CA GLU A 214 30.22 37.03 -3.38
C GLU A 214 29.51 35.71 -3.65
N ILE A 215 29.52 35.29 -4.91
CA ILE A 215 28.93 34.04 -5.36
C ILE A 215 29.99 32.95 -5.20
N SER A 216 29.65 31.87 -4.48
CA SER A 216 30.45 30.64 -4.50
C SER A 216 29.92 29.67 -5.57
N GLN A 217 30.52 28.49 -5.70
CA GLN A 217 30.01 27.47 -6.63
C GLN A 217 28.53 27.16 -6.38
N THR A 218 27.76 27.11 -7.47
CA THR A 218 26.37 26.62 -7.49
C THR A 218 26.36 25.11 -7.73
N ASP A 219 25.52 24.39 -6.99
CA ASP A 219 25.22 22.98 -7.23
C ASP A 219 23.70 22.76 -7.22
N ALA A 220 23.26 21.50 -7.27
CA ALA A 220 21.83 21.18 -7.25
C ALA A 220 21.12 21.60 -5.95
N ASN A 221 21.87 21.75 -4.85
CA ASN A 221 21.41 22.03 -3.50
C ASN A 221 21.62 23.50 -3.09
N THR A 222 22.27 24.32 -3.91
CA THR A 222 22.62 25.69 -3.57
C THR A 222 22.32 26.62 -4.73
N ILE A 223 21.46 27.61 -4.49
CA ILE A 223 21.12 28.63 -5.47
C ILE A 223 21.46 30.02 -4.93
N PHE A 224 21.77 30.94 -5.84
CA PHE A 224 21.92 32.35 -5.53
C PHE A 224 20.90 33.14 -6.33
N VAL A 225 20.16 34.00 -5.64
CA VAL A 225 19.08 34.77 -6.22
C VAL A 225 19.25 36.24 -5.89
N ASP A 226 18.76 37.08 -6.80
CA ASP A 226 18.67 38.51 -6.60
C ASP A 226 17.63 38.83 -5.51
N ALA A 227 18.07 39.45 -4.42
CA ALA A 227 17.21 39.72 -3.27
C ALA A 227 16.05 40.65 -3.63
N GLU A 228 16.28 41.61 -4.53
CA GLU A 228 15.29 42.63 -4.91
C GLU A 228 14.15 42.03 -5.75
N LYS A 229 14.35 40.84 -6.32
CA LYS A 229 13.32 40.12 -7.10
C LYS A 229 12.44 39.23 -6.24
N LEU A 230 12.82 38.99 -4.98
CA LEU A 230 12.03 38.20 -4.05
C LEU A 230 10.92 39.04 -3.41
N GLN A 231 9.75 38.43 -3.28
CA GLN A 231 8.60 38.99 -2.57
C GLN A 231 8.28 38.07 -1.39
N PHE A 232 8.37 38.62 -0.19
CA PHE A 232 8.07 37.91 1.05
C PHE A 232 6.59 38.07 1.45
N PRO A 233 6.01 37.09 2.17
CA PRO A 233 6.65 35.84 2.61
C PRO A 233 6.88 34.87 1.44
N LEU A 234 8.04 34.20 1.44
CA LEU A 234 8.25 33.08 0.53
C LEU A 234 7.36 31.92 0.96
N THR A 235 6.98 31.08 0.02
CA THR A 235 6.16 29.90 0.27
C THR A 235 6.89 28.63 -0.14
N ILE A 236 6.77 27.58 0.68
CA ILE A 236 7.17 26.23 0.29
C ILE A 236 5.93 25.40 0.10
N ARG A 237 5.77 24.82 -1.09
CA ARG A 237 4.65 23.94 -1.38
C ARG A 237 4.98 22.76 -2.27
N LYS A 238 4.06 21.80 -2.30
CA LYS A 238 4.06 20.75 -3.34
C LYS A 238 3.72 21.34 -4.69
N TRP A 239 4.25 20.71 -5.74
CA TRP A 239 3.92 21.09 -7.11
C TRP A 239 2.47 20.70 -7.45
N GLU A 240 1.85 21.49 -8.30
CA GLU A 240 0.47 21.30 -8.77
C GLU A 240 0.44 21.17 -10.29
N ASP A 241 -0.57 20.50 -10.84
CA ASP A 241 -0.69 20.43 -12.29
C ASP A 241 -0.94 21.81 -12.89
N GLY A 242 -0.26 22.09 -14.00
CA GLY A 242 -0.22 23.42 -14.61
C GLY A 242 0.94 24.31 -14.16
N ASP A 243 1.65 23.96 -13.08
CA ASP A 243 2.84 24.70 -12.65
C ASP A 243 3.89 24.81 -13.77
N ALA A 244 4.46 26.00 -13.89
CA ALA A 244 5.47 26.30 -14.90
C ALA A 244 6.46 27.34 -14.39
N PHE A 245 7.70 27.18 -14.81
CA PHE A 245 8.82 28.02 -14.41
C PHE A 245 9.77 28.24 -15.60
N TYR A 246 10.80 29.05 -15.42
CA TYR A 246 11.83 29.33 -16.43
C TYR A 246 13.13 28.67 -15.97
N PRO A 247 13.45 27.42 -16.35
CA PRO A 247 14.59 26.72 -15.79
C PRO A 247 15.91 27.46 -16.07
N PHE A 248 16.73 27.67 -15.04
CA PHE A 248 18.04 28.29 -15.18
C PHE A 248 18.91 27.52 -16.19
N GLY A 249 19.52 28.24 -17.13
CA GLY A 249 20.31 27.66 -18.23
C GLY A 249 19.50 27.15 -19.43
N MET A 250 18.16 27.20 -19.39
CA MET A 250 17.29 26.87 -20.52
C MET A 250 16.60 28.11 -21.10
N GLN A 251 16.15 28.02 -22.35
CA GLN A 251 15.39 29.08 -23.01
C GLN A 251 13.88 28.86 -22.84
N GLY A 252 13.19 29.89 -22.36
CA GLY A 252 11.72 29.95 -22.31
C GLY A 252 11.06 29.29 -21.09
N LYS A 253 9.72 29.35 -21.08
CA LYS A 253 8.85 28.81 -20.04
C LYS A 253 8.67 27.30 -20.23
N LYS A 254 8.74 26.53 -19.15
CA LYS A 254 8.56 25.07 -19.15
C LYS A 254 7.57 24.64 -18.07
N LYS A 255 6.63 23.76 -18.43
CA LYS A 255 5.76 23.09 -17.45
C LYS A 255 6.59 22.16 -16.57
N LEU A 256 6.33 22.13 -15.26
CA LEU A 256 7.02 21.23 -14.33
C LEU A 256 6.84 19.77 -14.71
N SER A 257 5.64 19.37 -15.14
CA SER A 257 5.38 17.99 -15.59
C SER A 257 6.26 17.56 -16.77
N LYS A 258 6.61 18.49 -17.68
CA LYS A 258 7.56 18.24 -18.79
C LYS A 258 9.00 18.23 -18.26
N PHE A 259 9.35 19.16 -17.39
CA PHE A 259 10.67 19.18 -16.74
C PHE A 259 10.98 17.88 -16.01
N PHE A 260 10.06 17.35 -15.20
CA PHE A 260 10.24 16.09 -14.49
C PHE A 260 10.36 14.86 -15.40
N LYS A 261 9.73 14.89 -16.59
CA LYS A 261 9.90 13.83 -17.60
C LYS A 261 11.32 13.86 -18.16
N ASP A 262 11.84 15.03 -18.48
CA ASP A 262 13.18 15.20 -19.05
C ASP A 262 14.26 14.81 -18.03
N GLU A 263 14.06 15.14 -16.75
CA GLU A 263 14.89 14.69 -15.62
C GLU A 263 14.65 13.21 -15.22
N LYS A 264 13.80 12.48 -15.98
CA LYS A 264 13.48 11.05 -15.80
C LYS A 264 12.97 10.67 -14.39
N LEU A 265 12.35 11.62 -13.68
CA LEU A 265 11.85 11.41 -12.32
C LEU A 265 10.69 10.42 -12.31
N SER A 266 10.75 9.46 -11.36
CA SER A 266 9.64 8.55 -11.07
C SER A 266 8.46 9.32 -10.45
N LEU A 267 7.28 8.71 -10.41
CA LEU A 267 6.12 9.32 -9.77
C LEU A 267 6.38 9.63 -8.29
N PHE A 268 7.09 8.75 -7.59
CA PHE A 268 7.45 8.96 -6.17
C PHE A 268 8.45 10.07 -5.95
N SER A 269 9.44 10.19 -6.84
CA SER A 269 10.35 11.32 -6.80
C SER A 269 9.59 12.64 -6.93
N LYS A 270 8.56 12.70 -7.80
CA LYS A 270 7.74 13.90 -7.98
C LYS A 270 6.91 14.26 -6.76
N GLU A 271 6.32 13.29 -6.06
CA GLU A 271 5.57 13.55 -4.82
C GLU A 271 6.44 14.14 -3.70
N LYS A 272 7.74 13.79 -3.67
CA LYS A 272 8.66 14.28 -2.65
C LYS A 272 9.21 15.69 -2.93
N ILE A 273 9.12 16.17 -4.17
CA ILE A 273 9.63 17.50 -4.56
C ILE A 273 8.87 18.61 -3.85
N TRP A 274 9.63 19.57 -3.34
CA TRP A 274 9.13 20.83 -2.81
C TRP A 274 9.55 21.97 -3.73
N LEU A 275 8.68 22.97 -3.85
CA LEU A 275 8.92 24.20 -4.58
C LEU A 275 9.10 25.33 -3.58
N LEU A 276 10.13 26.15 -3.78
CA LEU A 276 10.23 27.47 -3.15
C LEU A 276 9.65 28.50 -4.11
N CYS A 277 8.69 29.28 -3.63
CA CYS A 277 7.95 30.26 -4.39
C CYS A 277 8.03 31.65 -3.75
N SER A 278 8.08 32.66 -4.60
CA SER A 278 7.94 34.09 -4.26
C SER A 278 6.61 34.55 -4.85
N ASP A 279 5.64 34.86 -4.00
CA ASP A 279 4.22 34.97 -4.39
C ASP A 279 3.79 33.72 -5.21
N LYS A 280 3.33 33.87 -6.46
CA LYS A 280 2.90 32.78 -7.33
C LYS A 280 4.02 32.24 -8.23
N GLN A 281 5.22 32.80 -8.12
CA GLN A 281 6.33 32.46 -9.01
C GLN A 281 7.27 31.47 -8.35
N ILE A 282 7.56 30.37 -9.03
CA ILE A 282 8.56 29.40 -8.60
C ILE A 282 9.94 30.06 -8.67
N VAL A 283 10.66 30.08 -7.55
CA VAL A 283 12.06 30.52 -7.43
C VAL A 283 12.97 29.31 -7.59
N TRP A 284 12.59 28.17 -7.01
CA TRP A 284 13.42 26.96 -7.00
C TRP A 284 12.57 25.70 -6.96
N VAL A 285 12.87 24.76 -7.86
CA VAL A 285 12.52 23.35 -7.67
C VAL A 285 13.61 22.77 -6.76
N ILE A 286 13.33 22.65 -5.47
CA ILE A 286 14.32 22.40 -4.42
C ILE A 286 15.09 21.11 -4.72
N GLY A 287 16.43 21.19 -4.71
CA GLY A 287 17.33 20.08 -5.03
C GLY A 287 17.48 19.76 -6.53
N LEU A 288 16.83 20.53 -7.42
CA LEU A 288 16.86 20.27 -8.87
C LEU A 288 17.28 21.48 -9.71
N ARG A 289 16.50 22.57 -9.72
CA ARG A 289 16.73 23.68 -10.66
C ARG A 289 16.12 25.01 -10.22
N ALA A 290 16.92 26.07 -10.23
CA ALA A 290 16.48 27.45 -10.02
C ALA A 290 15.66 28.00 -11.20
N ASP A 291 14.88 29.04 -10.95
CA ASP A 291 14.20 29.83 -11.98
C ASP A 291 15.06 31.02 -12.44
N ASN A 292 15.20 31.17 -13.76
CA ASN A 292 16.04 32.13 -14.46
C ASN A 292 15.61 33.58 -14.25
N ARG A 293 14.37 33.84 -13.82
CA ARG A 293 13.89 35.21 -13.53
C ARG A 293 14.54 35.80 -12.29
N PHE A 294 14.86 34.95 -11.31
CA PHE A 294 15.48 35.34 -10.04
C PHE A 294 17.01 35.34 -10.09
N LYS A 295 17.59 35.12 -11.27
CA LYS A 295 19.04 35.12 -11.44
C LYS A 295 19.66 36.47 -11.09
N ILE A 296 20.91 36.40 -10.67
CA ILE A 296 21.79 37.54 -10.49
C ILE A 296 22.19 38.11 -11.85
N THR A 297 22.23 39.43 -11.95
CA THR A 297 22.77 40.17 -13.10
C THR A 297 23.88 41.10 -12.63
N SER A 298 24.53 41.80 -13.56
CA SER A 298 25.52 42.84 -13.23
C SER A 298 24.94 44.01 -12.41
N GLU A 299 23.62 44.13 -12.35
CA GLU A 299 22.90 45.20 -11.65
C GLU A 299 22.48 44.79 -10.23
N THR A 300 22.58 43.50 -9.89
CA THR A 300 22.15 42.99 -8.59
C THR A 300 23.05 43.54 -7.48
N THR A 301 22.46 44.27 -6.53
CA THR A 301 23.18 44.87 -5.40
C THR A 301 23.20 43.97 -4.16
N GLN A 302 22.17 43.12 -4.01
CA GLN A 302 21.98 42.23 -2.87
C GLN A 302 21.70 40.81 -3.34
N VAL A 303 22.47 39.85 -2.81
CA VAL A 303 22.35 38.44 -3.16
C VAL A 303 21.90 37.63 -1.95
N VAL A 304 20.91 36.76 -2.14
CA VAL A 304 20.52 35.74 -1.16
C VAL A 304 21.00 34.38 -1.65
N LYS A 305 21.81 33.72 -0.82
CA LYS A 305 22.18 32.32 -0.95
C LYS A 305 21.13 31.47 -0.24
N ILE A 306 20.60 30.48 -0.95
CA ILE A 306 19.64 29.52 -0.43
C ILE A 306 20.25 28.13 -0.60
N ASN A 307 20.43 27.42 0.50
CA ASN A 307 21.00 26.07 0.49
C ASN A 307 20.03 25.05 1.10
N CYS A 308 19.93 23.89 0.46
CA CYS A 308 19.19 22.73 0.95
C CYS A 308 20.17 21.70 1.51
N GLN A 309 20.01 21.36 2.77
CA GLN A 309 20.77 20.28 3.40
C GLN A 309 19.96 18.99 3.23
N LEU A 310 20.56 18.00 2.56
CA LEU A 310 20.02 16.65 2.40
C LEU A 310 20.23 15.81 3.67
#